data_AF-A0A3D5J8V9-F1
#
_entry.id   AF-A0A3D5J8V9-F1
#
_cell.length_a   1.000
_cell.length_b   1.000
_cell.length_c   1.000
_cell.angle_alpha   90.00
_cell.angle_beta   90.00
_cell.angle_gamma   90.00
#
_symmetry.space_group_name_H-M   'P 1'
#
loop_
_entity.id
_entity.type
_entity.pdbx_description
1 polymer ?
#
loop_
_entity_poly.entity_id
_entity_poly.type
_entity_poly.pdbx_seq_one_letter_code
_entity_poly.pdbx_strand_id
1 'polypeptide(L)'
;MYLFLLPGVLFLSCSRILSNDIASRGKPEYNLYISSVVLFVGIIGNLIFIPIFELEGAACATSISYFFHLLLTVKTYNKFSNNTFFDSLFIKYSDLIDIKRLFLEQSLLFTNKA
;
A
#
# COMPACT_ATOMS: atom_id res chain seq x y z
N MET A 1 -10.41 -4.16 23.63
CA MET A 1 -10.87 -3.79 22.26
C MET A 1 -9.99 -2.76 21.50
N TYR A 2 -9.90 -1.47 21.88
CA TYR A 2 -9.23 -0.44 21.03
C TYR A 2 -7.72 -0.62 20.83
N LEU A 3 -7.00 -1.17 21.83
CA LEU A 3 -5.55 -1.37 21.75
C LEU A 3 -5.15 -2.39 20.68
N PHE A 4 -6.02 -3.37 20.41
CA PHE A 4 -5.79 -4.41 19.39
C PHE A 4 -6.06 -3.92 17.98
N LEU A 5 -6.92 -2.91 17.81
CA LEU A 5 -7.25 -2.33 16.50
C LEU A 5 -6.15 -1.39 15.98
N LEU A 6 -5.50 -0.70 16.91
CA LEU A 6 -4.48 0.32 16.65
C LEU A 6 -3.34 -0.16 15.73
N PRO A 7 -2.70 -1.33 15.97
CA PRO A 7 -1.69 -1.84 15.04
C PRO A 7 -2.28 -2.19 13.67
N GLY A 8 -3.51 -2.72 13.62
CA GLY A 8 -4.19 -3.04 12.37
C GLY A 8 -4.40 -1.81 11.48
N VAL A 9 -4.78 -0.68 12.07
CA VAL A 9 -5.01 0.58 11.33
C VAL A 9 -3.71 1.15 10.74
N LEU A 10 -2.58 0.98 11.43
CA LEU A 10 -1.27 1.36 10.88
C LEU A 10 -0.93 0.53 9.65
N PHE A 11 -1.09 -0.79 9.72
CA PHE A 11 -0.84 -1.67 8.57
C PHE A 11 -1.78 -1.37 7.40
N LEU A 12 -3.06 -1.11 7.68
CA LEU A 12 -4.02 -0.73 6.66
C LEU A 12 -3.61 0.54 5.93
N SER A 13 -3.21 1.57 6.68
CA SER A 13 -2.76 2.85 6.12
C SER A 13 -1.56 2.67 5.18
N CYS A 14 -0.52 1.95 5.61
CA CYS A 14 0.63 1.64 4.76
C CYS A 14 0.22 0.86 3.50
N SER A 15 -0.67 -0.13 3.64
CA SER A 15 -1.10 -0.95 2.51
C SER A 15 -1.91 -0.15 1.48
N ARG A 16 -2.73 0.82 1.91
CA ARG A 16 -3.51 1.67 0.99
C ARG A 16 -2.64 2.59 0.15
N ILE A 17 -1.56 3.12 0.72
CA ILE A 17 -0.59 3.94 -0.02
C ILE A 17 0.01 3.11 -1.15
N LEU A 18 0.47 1.90 -0.80
CA LEU A 18 1.13 1.01 -1.75
C LEU A 18 0.15 0.48 -2.83
N SER A 19 -1.09 0.19 -2.44
CA SER A 19 -2.16 -0.18 -3.36
C SER A 19 -2.51 0.94 -4.34
N ASN A 20 -2.55 2.20 -3.90
CA ASN A 20 -2.77 3.32 -4.81
C ASN A 20 -1.63 3.51 -5.81
N ASP A 21 -0.37 3.26 -5.42
CA ASP A 21 0.77 3.30 -6.35
C ASP A 21 0.72 2.16 -7.38
N ILE A 22 0.26 0.96 -6.99
CA ILE A 22 0.06 -0.15 -7.94
C ILE A 22 -1.06 0.19 -8.95
N ALA A 23 -2.13 0.84 -8.48
CA ALA A 23 -3.25 1.24 -9.33
C ALA A 23 -2.85 2.36 -10.31
N SER A 24 -2.05 3.34 -9.88
CA SER A 24 -1.56 4.43 -10.75
C SER A 24 -0.65 3.91 -11.88
N ARG A 25 0.06 2.80 -11.64
CA ARG A 25 0.90 2.10 -12.64
C ARG A 25 0.10 1.22 -13.62
N GLY A 26 -1.23 1.29 -13.61
CA GLY A 26 -2.10 0.56 -14.54
C GLY A 26 -2.27 -0.93 -14.21
N LYS A 27 -1.96 -1.36 -12.99
CA LYS A 27 -2.07 -2.76 -12.55
C LYS A 27 -3.04 -2.98 -11.37
N PRO A 28 -4.28 -2.45 -11.40
CA PRO A 28 -5.24 -2.58 -10.29
C PRO A 28 -5.70 -4.02 -10.03
N GLU A 29 -5.57 -4.91 -11.01
CA GLU A 29 -5.89 -6.34 -10.93
C GLU A 29 -5.20 -7.07 -9.75
N TYR A 30 -3.99 -6.64 -9.37
CA TYR A 30 -3.29 -7.21 -8.23
C TYR A 30 -3.89 -6.78 -6.89
N ASN A 31 -4.36 -5.53 -6.77
CA ASN A 31 -5.10 -5.11 -5.57
C ASN A 31 -6.39 -5.91 -5.42
N LEU A 32 -7.01 -6.26 -6.54
CA LEU A 32 -8.23 -7.08 -6.55
C LEU A 32 -7.92 -8.49 -6.02
N TYR A 33 -6.86 -9.13 -6.50
CA TYR A 33 -6.40 -10.42 -5.98
C TYR A 33 -6.05 -10.37 -4.48
N ILE A 34 -5.30 -9.36 -4.05
CA ILE A 34 -4.93 -9.16 -2.63
C ILE A 34 -6.19 -8.98 -1.78
N SER A 35 -7.13 -8.13 -2.22
CA SER A 35 -8.37 -7.86 -1.50
C SER A 35 -9.23 -9.12 -1.36
N SER A 36 -9.30 -9.95 -2.42
CA SER A 36 -9.99 -11.24 -2.37
C SER A 36 -9.36 -12.18 -1.34
N VAL A 37 -8.03 -12.33 -1.34
CA VAL A 37 -7.33 -13.20 -0.37
C VAL A 37 -7.55 -12.70 1.06
N VAL A 38 -7.44 -11.39 1.29
CA VAL A 38 -7.63 -10.78 2.61
C VAL A 38 -9.06 -10.92 3.10
N LEU A 39 -10.05 -10.83 2.20
CA LEU A 39 -11.45 -11.10 2.52
C LEU A 39 -11.61 -12.54 3.05
N PHE A 40 -11.04 -13.53 2.38
CA PHE A 40 -11.10 -14.93 2.84
C PHE A 40 -10.40 -15.12 4.20
N VAL A 41 -9.22 -14.52 4.38
CA VAL A 41 -8.51 -14.54 5.67
C VAL A 41 -9.36 -13.90 6.78
N GLY A 42 -10.03 -12.79 6.49
CA GLY A 42 -10.90 -12.12 7.44
C GLY A 42 -12.15 -12.91 7.77
N ILE A 43 -12.79 -13.56 6.80
CA ILE A 43 -13.97 -14.41 7.02
C ILE A 43 -13.58 -15.62 7.89
N ILE A 44 -12.50 -16.32 7.55
CA ILE A 44 -12.01 -17.48 8.31
C ILE A 44 -11.59 -17.05 9.72
N GLY A 45 -10.88 -15.92 9.82
CA GLY A 45 -10.48 -15.33 11.10
C GLY A 45 -11.69 -15.00 11.97
N ASN A 46 -12.71 -14.33 11.45
CA ASN A 46 -13.91 -14.03 12.21
C ASN A 46 -14.66 -15.31 12.64
N LEU A 47 -14.79 -16.31 11.76
CA LEU A 47 -15.43 -17.59 12.10
C LEU A 47 -14.72 -18.35 13.23
N ILE A 48 -13.39 -18.23 13.34
CA ILE A 48 -12.61 -18.90 14.39
C ILE A 48 -12.56 -18.06 15.66
N PHE A 49 -12.33 -16.75 15.55
CA PHE A 49 -12.10 -15.89 16.71
C PHE A 49 -13.37 -15.43 17.42
N ILE A 50 -14.49 -15.26 16.71
CA ILE A 50 -15.78 -14.88 17.31
C ILE A 50 -16.28 -15.90 18.34
N PRO A 51 -16.28 -17.23 18.09
CA PRO A 51 -16.76 -18.19 19.09
C PRO A 51 -15.83 -18.34 20.31
N ILE A 52 -14.57 -17.92 20.22
CA ILE A 52 -13.58 -18.07 21.30
C ILE A 52 -13.48 -16.79 22.15
N PHE A 53 -13.55 -15.61 21.53
CA PHE A 53 -13.26 -14.32 22.17
C PHE A 53 -14.36 -13.26 21.95
N GLU A 54 -15.52 -13.66 21.41
CA GLU A 54 -16.68 -12.80 21.15
C GLU A 54 -16.30 -11.51 20.40
N LEU A 55 -16.47 -10.36 21.04
CA LEU A 55 -16.25 -9.03 20.48
C LEU A 55 -14.77 -8.68 20.33
N GLU A 56 -13.91 -9.16 21.23
CA GLU A 56 -12.46 -8.94 21.13
C GLU A 56 -11.84 -9.81 20.02
N GLY A 57 -12.44 -10.98 19.77
CA GLY A 57 -12.08 -11.86 18.66
C GLY A 57 -12.25 -11.20 17.29
N ALA A 58 -13.35 -10.48 17.09
CA ALA A 58 -13.58 -9.74 15.85
C ALA A 58 -12.52 -8.64 15.61
N ALA A 59 -12.11 -7.95 16.67
CA ALA A 59 -11.05 -6.94 16.59
C ALA A 59 -9.69 -7.56 16.23
N CYS A 60 -9.34 -8.70 16.85
CA CYS A 60 -8.12 -9.44 16.53
C CYS A 60 -8.11 -9.98 15.10
N ALA A 61 -9.22 -10.59 14.64
CA ALA A 61 -9.36 -11.09 13.27
C ALA A 61 -9.17 -9.97 12.23
N THR A 62 -9.71 -8.77 12.52
CA THR A 62 -9.57 -7.60 11.65
C THR A 62 -8.12 -7.11 11.58
N SER A 63 -7.44 -7.01 12.73
CA SER A 63 -6.02 -6.60 12.77
C SER A 63 -5.09 -7.60 12.06
N ILE A 64 -5.35 -8.89 12.21
CA ILE A 64 -4.63 -9.94 11.46
C ILE A 64 -4.88 -9.79 9.96
N SER A 65 -6.12 -9.56 9.54
CA SER A 65 -6.46 -9.36 8.13
C SER A 65 -5.73 -8.16 7.53
N TYR A 66 -5.64 -7.04 8.25
CA TYR A 66 -4.89 -5.86 7.82
C TYR A 66 -3.38 -6.10 7.77
N PHE A 67 -2.83 -6.88 8.69
CA PHE A 67 -1.44 -7.31 8.64
C PHE A 67 -1.15 -8.14 7.38
N PHE A 68 -2.00 -9.12 7.07
CA PHE A 68 -1.91 -9.90 5.84
C PHE A 68 -2.07 -9.04 4.58
N HIS A 69 -2.97 -8.07 4.61
CA HIS A 69 -3.15 -7.11 3.51
C HIS A 69 -1.84 -6.36 3.23
N LEU A 70 -1.21 -5.78 4.25
CA LEU A 70 0.09 -5.13 4.10
C LEU A 70 1.15 -6.08 3.54
N LEU A 71 1.26 -7.30 4.10
CA LEU A 71 2.30 -8.26 3.71
C LEU A 71 2.16 -8.68 2.24
N LEU A 72 0.93 -8.90 1.77
CA LEU A 72 0.63 -9.26 0.39
C LEU A 72 0.85 -8.07 -0.57
N THR A 73 0.43 -6.86 -0.19
CA THR A 73 0.68 -5.66 -0.99
C THR A 73 2.17 -5.37 -1.10
N VAL A 74 2.95 -5.52 -0.01
CA VAL A 74 4.42 -5.34 -0.03
C VAL A 74 5.10 -6.40 -0.90
N LYS A 75 4.72 -7.68 -0.79
CA LYS A 75 5.28 -8.73 -1.64
C LYS A 75 5.00 -8.49 -3.13
N THR A 76 3.76 -8.08 -3.43
CA THR A 76 3.35 -7.76 -4.80
C THR A 76 4.13 -6.54 -5.31
N TYR A 77 4.25 -5.50 -4.49
CA TYR A 77 5.01 -4.30 -4.80
C TYR A 77 6.48 -4.60 -5.10
N ASN A 78 7.19 -5.36 -4.24
CA ASN A 78 8.59 -5.75 -4.47
C ASN A 78 8.77 -6.61 -5.73
N LYS A 79 7.73 -7.33 -6.18
CA LYS A 79 7.80 -8.12 -7.43
C LYS A 79 7.71 -7.24 -8.67
N PHE A 80 7.02 -6.11 -8.61
CA PHE A 80 6.80 -5.22 -9.77
C PHE A 80 7.74 -4.01 -9.80
N SER A 81 8.04 -3.47 -8.63
CA SER A 81 9.04 -2.46 -8.44
C SER A 81 10.31 -3.20 -8.02
N ASN A 82 11.29 -3.34 -8.91
CA ASN A 82 12.65 -3.80 -8.57
C ASN A 82 13.36 -2.88 -7.54
N ASN A 83 12.61 -1.98 -6.89
CA ASN A 83 13.01 -1.08 -5.82
C ASN A 83 12.27 -1.50 -4.53
N THR A 84 13.02 -1.56 -3.44
CA THR A 84 12.50 -1.88 -2.11
C THR A 84 11.46 -0.85 -1.66
N PHE A 85 10.45 -1.27 -0.88
CA PHE A 85 9.46 -0.38 -0.23
C PHE A 85 10.08 0.86 0.45
N PHE A 86 11.31 0.74 0.97
CA PHE A 86 12.06 1.84 1.56
C PHE A 86 12.64 2.85 0.55
N ASP A 87 12.93 2.44 -0.69
CA ASP A 87 13.41 3.34 -1.75
C ASP A 87 12.33 4.29 -2.26
N SER A 88 11.05 3.93 -2.14
CA SER A 88 9.93 4.80 -2.51
C SER A 88 9.56 5.79 -1.41
N LEU A 89 9.98 5.54 -0.16
CA LEU A 89 9.68 6.41 0.98
C LEU A 89 10.70 7.55 1.12
N PHE A 90 11.92 7.35 0.61
CA PHE A 90 12.94 8.39 0.51
C PHE A 90 12.94 8.98 -0.89
N ILE A 91 12.68 10.29 -0.99
CA ILE A 91 12.91 11.07 -2.22
C ILE A 91 14.36 10.81 -2.66
N LYS A 92 14.54 10.13 -3.80
CA LYS A 92 15.86 9.94 -4.39
C LYS A 92 16.35 11.29 -4.90
N TYR A 93 17.63 11.59 -4.68
CA TYR A 93 18.28 12.80 -5.20
C TYR A 93 18.20 12.93 -6.74
N SER A 94 17.89 11.84 -7.46
CA SER A 94 17.63 11.87 -8.91
C SER A 94 16.35 12.63 -9.29
N ASP A 95 15.30 12.58 -8.46
CA ASP A 95 14.02 13.25 -8.78
C ASP A 95 14.15 14.78 -8.77
N LEU A 96 15.07 15.32 -7.95
CA LEU A 96 15.40 16.75 -7.94
C LEU A 96 16.13 17.20 -9.20
N ILE A 97 16.89 16.30 -9.83
CA ILE A 97 17.63 16.59 -11.08
C ILE A 97 16.65 16.57 -12.26
N ASP A 98 15.70 15.64 -12.28
CA ASP A 98 14.67 15.56 -13.34
C ASP A 98 13.69 16.74 -13.29
N ILE A 99 13.30 17.20 -12.09
CA ILE A 99 12.50 18.43 -11.93
C ILE A 99 13.27 19.65 -12.45
N LYS A 100 14.57 19.79 -12.12
CA LYS A 100 15.39 20.89 -12.64
C LYS A 100 15.51 20.84 -14.17
N ARG A 101 15.61 19.64 -14.75
CA ARG A 101 15.69 19.45 -16.20
C ARG A 101 14.38 19.80 -16.91
N LEU A 102 13.24 19.38 -16.37
CA LEU A 102 11.90 19.74 -16.89
C LEU A 102 11.62 21.24 -16.82
N PHE A 103 12.05 21.90 -15.74
CA PHE A 103 11.91 23.36 -15.62
C PHE A 103 12.80 24.12 -16.62
N LEU A 104 14.01 23.59 -16.90
CA LEU A 104 14.92 24.17 -17.88
C LEU A 104 14.42 23.99 -19.33
N GLU A 105 13.89 22.81 -19.68
CA GLU A 105 13.30 22.54 -21.00
C GLU A 105 12.07 23.40 -21.28
N GLN A 106 11.23 23.68 -20.28
CA GLN A 106 10.12 24.64 -20.45
C GLN A 106 10.61 26.06 -20.71
N SER A 107 11.65 26.53 -20.00
CA SER A 107 12.20 27.89 -20.25
C SER A 107 12.74 28.09 -21.67
N LEU A 108 13.31 27.05 -22.29
CA LEU A 108 13.85 27.10 -23.65
C LEU A 108 12.75 27.09 -24.74
N LEU A 109 11.60 26.45 -24.49
CA LEU A 109 10.45 26.47 -25.40
C LEU A 109 9.74 27.84 -25.44
N PHE A 110 9.80 28.63 -24.36
CA PHE A 110 9.28 30.00 -24.35
C PHE A 110 10.21 31.02 -25.04
N THR A 111 11.52 30.76 -25.12
CA THR A 111 12.47 31.65 -25.83
C THR A 111 12.50 31.40 -27.35
N ASN A 112 12.26 30.16 -27.80
CA ASN A 112 12.26 29.81 -29.24
C ASN A 112 10.93 30.14 -29.97
N LYS A 113 9.96 30.71 -29.25
CA LYS A 113 8.66 31.12 -29.79
C LYS A 113 8.46 32.64 -29.85
N ALA A 114 9.50 33.42 -29.55
CA ALA A 114 9.53 34.88 -29.57
C ALA A 114 10.38 35.41 -30.74
#